data_AF-A0A847NEI0-F1
#
_entry.id   AF-A0A847NEI0-F1
#
_cell.length_a   1.000
_cell.length_b   1.000
_cell.length_c   1.000
_cell.angle_alpha   90.00
_cell.angle_beta   90.00
_cell.angle_gamma   90.00
#
_symmetry.space_group_name_H-M   'P 1'
#
loop_
_entity.id
_entity.type
_entity.pdbx_description
1 polymer ?
#
loop_
_entity_poly.entity_id
_entity_poly.type
_entity_poly.pdbx_seq_one_letter_code
_entity_poly.pdbx_strand_id
1 'polypeptide(L)'
;MSLFDSFIIPLDIKPLYLSDNYATTANFSAGETVMLKYPDGRKLMDCRILRLTREKVEKEIGQDSFAAIEVGEKGQLTLPKEKGYYLFLLRTIEDKEIQTYTGMLTIN
;
A
#
# COMPACT_ATOMS: atom_id res chain seq x y z
N MET A 1 0.15 20.41 -19.47
CA MET A 1 -1.11 19.73 -19.13
C MET A 1 -0.82 18.72 -18.04
N SER A 2 -1.59 18.77 -16.95
CA SER A 2 -1.39 18.00 -15.73
C SER A 2 -1.70 16.53 -15.98
N LEU A 3 -0.66 15.70 -16.08
CA LEU A 3 -0.78 14.24 -16.08
C LEU A 3 -0.84 13.79 -14.62
N PHE A 4 -2.03 13.92 -14.03
CA PHE A 4 -2.49 12.99 -13.00
C PHE A 4 -2.60 11.60 -13.65
N ASP A 5 -1.44 11.03 -13.99
CA ASP A 5 -1.36 9.71 -14.61
C ASP A 5 -2.10 8.75 -13.70
N SER A 6 -3.11 8.16 -14.31
CA SER A 6 -4.30 7.61 -13.69
C SER A 6 -3.93 6.59 -12.62
N PHE A 7 -4.11 6.99 -11.37
CA PHE A 7 -4.00 6.10 -10.24
C PHE A 7 -5.28 5.29 -10.17
N ILE A 8 -5.33 4.16 -10.87
CA ILE A 8 -6.38 3.17 -10.67
C ILE A 8 -6.00 2.41 -9.41
N ILE A 9 -6.39 2.97 -8.25
CA ILE A 9 -6.78 2.12 -7.10
C ILE A 9 -7.62 1.01 -7.73
N PRO A 10 -7.36 -0.29 -7.44
CA PRO A 10 -8.14 -1.36 -8.06
C PRO A 10 -9.60 -0.95 -8.00
N LEU A 11 -10.23 -0.80 -9.17
CA LEU A 11 -11.58 -0.24 -9.32
C LEU A 11 -12.61 -0.94 -8.40
N ASP A 12 -12.21 -2.09 -7.84
CA ASP A 12 -12.97 -2.96 -6.97
C ASP A 12 -12.21 -3.37 -5.68
N ILE A 13 -11.67 -2.45 -4.89
CA ILE A 13 -11.25 -2.77 -3.50
C ILE A 13 -12.40 -3.39 -2.68
N LYS A 14 -13.64 -3.04 -3.00
CA LYS A 14 -14.82 -3.47 -2.25
C LYS A 14 -15.08 -4.97 -2.39
N PRO A 15 -15.13 -5.58 -3.60
CA PRO A 15 -15.05 -7.02 -3.77
C PRO A 15 -13.81 -7.64 -3.11
N LEU A 16 -12.63 -7.00 -3.20
CA LEU A 16 -11.38 -7.53 -2.67
C LEU A 16 -11.38 -7.66 -1.14
N TYR A 17 -11.79 -6.61 -0.43
CA TYR A 17 -11.93 -6.61 1.04
C TYR A 17 -13.00 -7.60 1.53
N LEU A 18 -14.08 -7.76 0.76
CA LEU A 18 -15.18 -8.68 1.09
C LEU A 18 -14.91 -10.14 0.71
N SER A 19 -13.89 -10.40 -0.13
CA SER A 19 -13.66 -11.74 -0.69
C SER A 19 -12.96 -12.72 0.25
N ASP A 20 -12.40 -12.28 1.38
CA ASP A 20 -11.58 -13.09 2.32
C ASP A 20 -10.40 -13.88 1.68
N ASN A 21 -10.17 -13.73 0.37
CA ASN A 21 -9.35 -14.64 -0.41
C ASN A 21 -8.50 -13.91 -1.46
N TYR A 22 -7.86 -12.82 -1.05
CA TYR A 22 -6.90 -12.13 -1.91
C TYR A 22 -5.56 -12.89 -1.93
N ALA A 23 -5.15 -13.36 -3.10
CA ALA A 23 -3.94 -14.15 -3.30
C ALA A 23 -2.64 -13.45 -2.83
N THR A 24 -2.67 -12.12 -2.69
CA THR A 24 -1.54 -11.29 -2.28
C THR A 24 -1.77 -10.67 -0.89
N THR A 25 -2.34 -11.46 0.03
CA THR A 25 -2.45 -11.09 1.45
C THR A 25 -1.20 -11.56 2.19
N ALA A 26 -0.49 -10.64 2.83
CA ALA A 26 0.65 -10.96 3.70
C ALA A 26 0.31 -10.67 5.16
N ASN A 27 0.72 -11.56 6.06
CA ASN A 27 0.46 -11.46 7.49
C ASN A 27 1.71 -10.95 8.22
N PHE A 28 1.53 -9.95 9.08
CA PHE A 28 2.59 -9.35 9.88
C PHE A 28 2.13 -9.12 11.32
N SER A 29 3.07 -8.84 12.21
CA SER A 29 2.79 -8.48 13.59
C SER A 29 2.65 -6.97 13.76
N ALA A 30 1.82 -6.54 14.71
CA ALA A 30 1.72 -5.14 15.09
C ALA A 30 3.09 -4.52 15.44
N GLY A 31 3.45 -3.42 14.77
CA GLY A 31 4.72 -2.72 15.00
C GLY A 31 5.96 -3.44 14.46
N GLU A 32 5.78 -4.50 13.66
CA GLU A 32 6.91 -5.23 13.06
C GLU A 32 7.69 -4.35 12.08
N THR A 33 9.01 -4.43 12.13
CA THR A 33 9.89 -3.81 11.14
C THR A 33 10.16 -4.80 10.01
N VAL A 34 9.80 -4.41 8.79
CA VAL A 34 9.96 -5.23 7.60
C VAL A 34 10.88 -4.54 6.59
N MET A 35 11.46 -5.33 5.70
CA MET A 35 12.33 -4.84 4.63
C MET A 35 11.57 -4.82 3.32
N LEU A 36 11.57 -3.67 2.66
CA LEU A 36 11.03 -3.53 1.32
C LEU A 36 11.95 -4.18 0.30
N LYS A 37 11.34 -4.91 -0.62
CA LYS A 37 11.99 -5.45 -1.81
C LYS A 37 11.21 -5.03 -3.04
N TYR A 38 11.91 -4.48 -4.01
CA TYR A 38 11.40 -4.14 -5.33
C TYR A 38 12.51 -4.39 -6.36
N PRO A 39 12.18 -4.53 -7.66
CA PRO A 39 13.18 -4.86 -8.68
C PRO A 39 14.36 -3.90 -8.70
N ASP A 40 15.56 -4.44 -8.95
CA ASP A 40 16.78 -3.67 -9.09
C ASP A 40 16.67 -2.66 -10.25
N GLY A 41 17.40 -1.54 -10.15
CA GLY A 41 17.35 -0.45 -11.13
C GLY A 41 16.25 0.59 -10.86
N ARG A 42 15.36 0.33 -9.88
CA ARG A 42 14.28 1.26 -9.50
C ARG A 42 14.65 2.08 -8.28
N LYS A 43 14.12 3.30 -8.19
CA LYS A 43 14.21 4.13 -6.98
C LYS A 43 12.87 4.15 -6.27
N LEU A 44 12.91 3.97 -4.96
CA LEU A 44 11.74 4.19 -4.12
C LEU A 44 11.32 5.67 -4.19
N MET A 45 10.05 5.93 -4.46
CA MET A 45 9.46 7.27 -4.34
C MET A 45 8.85 7.45 -2.95
N ASP A 46 7.87 6.62 -2.64
CA ASP A 46 7.23 6.57 -1.32
C ASP A 46 6.51 5.25 -1.11
N CYS A 47 6.22 5.01 0.17
CA CYS A 47 5.31 3.98 0.62
C CYS A 47 4.14 4.64 1.31
N ARG A 48 2.94 4.09 1.10
CA ARG A 48 1.73 4.56 1.77
C ARG A 48 0.89 3.40 2.24
N ILE A 49 0.15 3.63 3.31
CA ILE A 49 -0.69 2.62 3.94
C ILE A 49 -2.04 3.22 4.32
N LEU A 50 -3.09 2.42 4.17
CA LEU A 50 -4.45 2.77 4.53
C LEU A 50 -5.05 1.66 5.37
N ARG A 51 -5.48 1.97 6.59
CA ARG A 51 -6.32 1.05 7.36
C ARG A 51 -7.68 0.93 6.70
N LEU A 52 -8.07 -0.31 6.38
CA LEU A 52 -9.37 -0.64 5.83
C LEU A 52 -10.37 -0.82 6.97
N THR A 53 -11.42 -0.02 6.94
CA THR A 53 -12.59 -0.16 7.82
C THR A 53 -13.82 -0.36 6.95
N ARG A 54 -14.87 -0.97 7.50
CA ARG A 54 -16.14 -1.16 6.78
C ARG A 54 -16.66 0.14 6.14
N GLU A 55 -16.63 1.23 6.90
CA GLU A 55 -17.06 2.55 6.42
C GLU A 55 -16.21 3.08 5.25
N LYS A 56 -14.89 2.84 5.27
CA LYS A 56 -13.97 3.29 4.21
C LYS A 56 -14.10 2.46 2.95
N VAL A 57 -14.35 1.17 3.08
CA VAL A 57 -14.54 0.24 1.95
C VAL A 57 -15.89 0.48 1.27
N GLU A 58 -16.90 0.92 2.02
CA GLU A 58 -18.21 1.27 1.45
C GLU A 58 -18.20 2.58 0.65
N LYS A 59 -17.24 3.47 0.92
CA LYS A 59 -17.02 4.76 0.24
C LYS A 59 -15.89 4.67 -0.81
N GLU A 60 -15.86 5.62 -1.74
CA GLU A 60 -14.74 5.75 -2.68
C GLU A 60 -13.47 6.18 -1.92
N ILE A 61 -12.38 5.43 -2.08
CA ILE A 61 -11.11 5.68 -1.39
C ILE A 61 -10.32 6.68 -2.21
N GLY A 62 -10.23 7.94 -1.77
CA GLY A 62 -9.36 8.94 -2.40
C GLY A 62 -7.88 8.75 -2.04
N GLN A 63 -6.95 9.30 -2.84
CA GLN A 63 -5.51 9.28 -2.57
C GLN A 63 -5.13 9.88 -1.20
N ASP A 64 -5.88 10.87 -0.73
CA ASP A 64 -5.67 11.54 0.56
C ASP A 64 -6.01 10.64 1.77
N SER A 65 -6.64 9.49 1.52
CA SER A 65 -6.96 8.52 2.58
C SER A 65 -5.72 7.79 3.10
N PHE A 66 -4.66 7.72 2.28
CA PHE A 66 -3.45 6.97 2.60
C PHE A 66 -2.49 7.81 3.43
N ALA A 67 -1.98 7.21 4.51
CA ALA A 67 -0.89 7.78 5.29
C ALA A 67 0.45 7.39 4.65
N ALA A 68 1.38 8.34 4.54
CA ALA A 68 2.76 8.04 4.18
C ALA A 68 3.42 7.25 5.31
N ILE A 69 4.22 6.24 4.95
CA ILE A 69 5.05 5.49 5.89
C ILE A 69 6.51 5.76 5.58
N GLU A 70 7.26 6.17 6.60
CA GLU A 70 8.68 6.45 6.44
C GLU A 70 9.44 5.14 6.19
N VAL A 71 10.33 5.21 5.20
CA VAL A 71 11.25 4.12 4.88
C VAL A 71 12.64 4.60 5.27
N GLY A 72 13.27 3.88 6.19
CA GLY A 72 14.63 4.16 6.62
C GLY A 72 15.63 3.94 5.49
N GLU A 73 16.84 4.48 5.64
CA GLU A 73 17.89 4.48 4.61
C GLU A 73 18.25 3.10 4.05
N LYS A 74 17.98 2.03 4.80
CA LYS A 74 18.22 0.63 4.40
C LYS A 74 17.01 -0.06 3.76
N GLY A 75 15.95 0.68 3.42
CA GLY A 75 14.70 0.10 2.88
C GLY A 75 13.82 -0.56 3.95
N GLN A 76 14.07 -0.28 5.22
CA GLN A 76 13.29 -0.81 6.34
C GLN A 76 12.11 0.11 6.68
N LEU A 77 10.94 -0.45 6.96
CA LEU A 77 9.77 0.29 7.44
C LEU A 77 9.18 -0.39 8.65
N THR A 78 8.58 0.39 9.55
CA THR A 78 7.88 -0.11 10.73
C THR A 78 6.39 -0.06 10.49
N LEU A 79 5.74 -1.23 10.47
CA LEU A 79 4.30 -1.35 10.25
C LEU A 79 3.50 -0.72 11.40
N PRO A 80 2.23 -0.33 11.15
CA PRO A 80 1.34 0.14 12.20
C PRO A 80 1.27 -0.81 13.41
N LYS A 81 1.14 -0.23 14.60
CA LYS A 81 0.89 -0.99 15.85
C LYS A 81 -0.57 -1.40 16.01
N GLU A 82 -1.46 -0.85 15.20
CA GLU A 82 -2.86 -1.18 15.20
C GLU A 82 -3.12 -2.44 14.38
N LYS A 83 -3.96 -3.32 14.92
CA LYS A 83 -4.35 -4.55 14.24
C LYS A 83 -5.43 -4.30 13.20
N GLY A 84 -5.44 -5.14 12.17
CA GLY A 84 -6.50 -5.19 11.17
C GLY A 84 -5.98 -5.31 9.74
N TYR A 85 -6.85 -4.95 8.81
CA TYR A 85 -6.57 -5.02 7.38
C TYR A 85 -6.08 -3.67 6.87
N TYR A 86 -5.04 -3.71 6.07
CA TYR A 86 -4.41 -2.54 5.49
C TYR A 86 -4.22 -2.73 4.00
N LEU A 87 -4.44 -1.66 3.25
CA LEU A 87 -3.99 -1.55 1.88
C LEU A 87 -2.63 -0.86 1.88
N PHE A 88 -1.69 -1.47 1.19
CA PHE A 88 -0.32 -0.98 1.06
C PHE A 88 -0.04 -0.59 -0.38
N LEU A 89 0.60 0.57 -0.53
CA LEU A 89 1.04 1.12 -1.81
C LEU A 89 2.54 1.35 -1.76
N LEU A 90 3.23 0.83 -2.76
CA LEU A 90 4.64 1.08 -3.00
C LEU A 90 4.78 1.73 -4.36
N ARG A 91 5.37 2.92 -4.40
CA ARG A 91 5.63 3.65 -5.64
C ARG A 91 7.12 3.69 -5.89
N THR A 92 7.51 3.25 -7.07
CA THR A 92 8.90 3.28 -7.54
C THR A 92 8.98 4.04 -8.85
N ILE A 93 10.13 4.64 -9.12
CA ILE A 93 10.43 5.29 -10.38
C ILE A 93 11.59 4.57 -11.08
N GLU A 94 11.41 4.32 -12.36
CA GLU A 94 12.43 3.83 -13.29
C GLU A 94 12.47 4.79 -14.47
N ASP A 95 13.63 5.41 -14.69
CA ASP A 95 13.81 6.54 -15.63
C ASP A 95 12.85 7.71 -15.41
N LYS A 96 11.67 7.66 -16.06
CA LYS A 96 10.60 8.67 -16.01
C LYS A 96 9.21 8.05 -15.77
N GLU A 97 9.13 6.74 -15.60
CA GLU A 97 7.88 6.03 -15.40
C GLU A 97 7.68 5.68 -13.92
N ILE A 98 6.51 6.04 -13.40
CA ILE A 98 6.09 5.68 -12.05
C ILE A 98 5.40 4.33 -12.12
N GLN A 99 5.95 3.35 -11.41
CA GLN A 99 5.31 2.07 -11.19
C GLN A 99 4.72 2.01 -9.80
N THR A 100 3.46 1.58 -9.71
CA THR A 100 2.72 1.44 -8.45
C THR A 100 2.42 -0.02 -8.20
N TYR A 101 2.79 -0.49 -7.02
CA TYR A 101 2.45 -1.81 -6.50
C TYR A 101 1.44 -1.65 -5.39
N THR A 102 0.39 -2.47 -5.45
CA THR A 102 -0.66 -2.51 -4.42
C THR A 102 -0.70 -3.90 -3.81
N GLY A 103 -0.77 -3.97 -2.49
CA GLY A 103 -0.89 -5.23 -1.76
C GLY A 103 -1.79 -5.08 -0.54
N MET A 104 -2.33 -6.19 -0.04
CA MET A 104 -3.09 -6.22 1.20
C MET A 104 -2.25 -6.79 2.32
N LEU A 105 -2.24 -6.12 3.47
CA LEU A 105 -1.54 -6.55 4.67
C LEU A 105 -2.57 -6.85 5.75
N THR A 106 -2.39 -7.96 6.44
CA THR A 106 -3.08 -8.26 7.69
C THR A 106 -2.09 -8.09 8.83
N ILE A 107 -2.39 -7.18 9.76
CA ILE A 107 -1.56 -6.94 10.94
C ILE A 107 -2.26 -7.57 12.14
N ASN A 108 -1.62 -8.57 12.73
CA ASN A 108 -2.14 -9.41 13.82
C ASN A 108 -1.65 -8.99 15.20
#